data_AF-A0A6A6EMY3-F1
#
_entry.id   AF-A0A6A6EMY3-F1
#
_cell.length_a   1.000
_cell.length_b   1.000
_cell.length_c   1.000
_cell.angle_alpha   90.00
_cell.angle_beta   90.00
_cell.angle_gamma   90.00
#
_symmetry.space_group_name_H-M   'P 1'
#
loop_
_entity.id
_entity.type
_entity.pdbx_description
1 polymer ?
#
loop_
_entity_poly.entity_id
_entity_poly.type
_entity_poly.pdbx_seq_one_letter_code
_entity_poly.pdbx_strand_id
1 'polypeptide(L)'
;MEKPLVNYISYVLDDGTDRTRTGHLDAGNREITPLTYASGTPLSILHEQLGKNYSEHAKEFNVSGYDASDKVDMLSHPVVFTKRTTSIFVNGEEILPLLDLTSTLDYEGEIGVIIDKGGHKVSEGDAGNHIWGYTIINDVTAREKQRDHKQFYVGKSRDTFCPMGPIAAPAKDLPKVLKGTTDNFIFSVPTLIATLSKSQTLQPGDVIATGTPAGVGFGLKPPKFLQPGDLIEISVIGLGTLCNKFADPDTANHVQNPSIHKIRLTTLNTTPLYTQTLGLEAGPPIVFVRGLGGTSTYYQPLITTLNLRSSHRCVLYDLEGHGLSPTKANSIQSYTSDLHNSPFNWMPHRAHTRNHTPSLVRKLILIRPPPNPLPEPVVEGCKTREKAVRDGGMRAVAETVATAGTSSRTRNERPLAYAAVLQSLLGVDSEGYAKGCTALAGPGEGRIEMEGLQYDTLVVAGSDDTASSVEWCQGLVKWMKDARLEVLSGVGHLAGFEDVEGLGRVVGGFL
;
A
#
# COMPACT_ATOMS: atom_id res chain seq x y z
N MET A 1 -6.61 -1.56 36.95
CA MET A 1 -6.78 -2.19 35.62
C MET A 1 -6.67 -1.08 34.60
N GLU A 2 -5.85 -1.25 33.56
CA GLU A 2 -5.90 -0.34 32.41
C GLU A 2 -7.23 -0.53 31.67
N LYS A 3 -7.74 0.52 31.02
CA LYS A 3 -8.88 0.37 30.11
C LYS A 3 -8.38 -0.34 28.84
N PRO A 4 -9.15 -1.28 28.25
CA PRO A 4 -8.81 -1.80 26.93
C PRO A 4 -8.80 -0.66 25.90
N LEU A 5 -7.82 -0.68 25.00
CA LEU A 5 -7.76 0.23 23.88
C LEU A 5 -8.88 -0.14 22.88
N VAL A 6 -9.76 0.81 22.57
CA VAL A 6 -10.97 0.59 21.74
C VAL A 6 -11.20 1.67 20.68
N ASN A 7 -10.71 2.89 20.89
CA ASN A 7 -10.91 4.03 20.01
C ASN A 7 -9.67 4.27 19.14
N TYR A 8 -9.46 3.42 18.15
CA TYR A 8 -8.34 3.54 17.21
C TYR A 8 -8.61 4.65 16.19
N ILE A 9 -7.66 5.56 16.00
CA ILE A 9 -7.74 6.64 15.03
C ILE A 9 -6.49 6.69 14.16
N SER A 10 -6.66 7.13 12.91
CA SER A 10 -5.56 7.70 12.15
C SER A 10 -5.38 9.16 12.56
N TYR A 11 -4.15 9.52 12.94
CA TYR A 11 -3.76 10.85 13.35
C TYR A 11 -2.46 11.27 12.64
N VAL A 12 -2.00 12.47 12.96
CA VAL A 12 -0.91 13.15 12.29
C VAL A 12 0.03 13.70 13.36
N LEU A 13 1.34 13.66 13.11
CA LEU A 13 2.31 14.41 13.92
C LEU A 13 2.25 15.92 13.56
N ASP A 14 2.70 16.84 14.42
CA ASP A 14 2.42 18.29 14.25
C ASP A 14 3.61 19.18 13.77
N ASP A 15 4.19 18.92 12.59
CA ASP A 15 5.64 19.17 12.49
C ASP A 15 6.30 19.59 11.10
N GLY A 16 5.60 19.68 9.96
CA GLY A 16 6.01 20.22 8.61
C GLY A 16 5.45 19.66 7.25
N THR A 17 5.51 18.34 6.93
CA THR A 17 5.53 17.72 5.56
C THR A 17 5.00 16.22 5.46
N ASP A 18 3.86 15.93 6.06
CA ASP A 18 2.81 14.97 5.64
C ASP A 18 2.85 13.46 5.99
N ARG A 19 3.26 13.05 7.21
CA ARG A 19 3.21 11.63 7.67
C ARG A 19 2.08 11.27 8.64
N THR A 20 1.25 10.29 8.27
CA THR A 20 0.16 9.70 9.08
C THR A 20 0.64 8.64 10.08
N ARG A 21 -0.20 8.37 11.09
CA ARG A 21 -0.04 7.38 12.15
C ARG A 21 -1.37 6.75 12.55
N THR A 22 -1.37 5.48 12.94
CA THR A 22 -2.42 4.93 13.81
C THR A 22 -2.06 5.18 15.27
N GLY A 23 -3.05 5.49 16.11
CA GLY A 23 -2.95 5.67 17.56
C GLY A 23 -4.29 5.42 18.27
N HIS A 24 -4.29 5.30 19.59
CA HIS A 24 -5.52 5.18 20.39
C HIS A 24 -5.91 6.53 21.01
N LEU A 25 -7.12 7.00 20.74
CA LEU A 25 -7.70 8.22 21.32
C LEU A 25 -8.47 7.90 22.62
N ASP A 26 -7.97 8.30 23.80
CA ASP A 26 -8.88 8.36 24.96
C ASP A 26 -9.82 9.58 24.76
N ALA A 27 -11.06 9.29 24.38
CA ALA A 27 -12.07 10.31 24.08
C ALA A 27 -12.45 11.17 25.31
N GLY A 28 -12.08 10.76 26.53
CA GLY A 28 -12.33 11.51 27.76
C GLY A 28 -11.31 12.62 28.03
N ASN A 29 -10.04 12.46 27.62
CA ASN A 29 -9.01 13.51 27.77
C ASN A 29 -8.50 14.09 26.43
N ARG A 30 -8.84 13.44 25.30
CA ARG A 30 -8.48 13.79 23.92
C ARG A 30 -6.98 13.61 23.59
N GLU A 31 -6.25 12.84 24.39
CA GLU A 31 -4.89 12.43 24.09
C GLU A 31 -4.86 11.20 23.18
N ILE A 32 -3.78 11.09 22.40
CA ILE A 32 -3.60 10.03 21.39
C ILE A 32 -2.34 9.24 21.74
N THR A 33 -2.49 8.01 22.22
CA THR A 33 -1.37 7.09 22.45
C THR A 33 -0.85 6.58 21.09
N PRO A 34 0.39 6.89 20.70
CA PRO A 34 0.92 6.49 19.38
C PRO A 34 1.04 4.96 19.21
N LEU A 35 0.51 4.43 18.10
CA LEU A 35 0.53 3.00 17.77
C LEU A 35 1.27 2.69 16.45
N THR A 36 2.00 3.65 15.84
CA THR A 36 2.88 3.43 14.67
C THR A 36 4.15 4.32 14.65
N TYR A 37 5.22 3.87 13.97
CA TYR A 37 6.49 4.56 13.73
C TYR A 37 6.52 5.28 12.37
N ALA A 38 7.63 5.99 12.10
CA ALA A 38 7.90 6.75 10.86
C ALA A 38 7.67 6.00 9.56
N SER A 39 7.95 4.70 9.57
CA SER A 39 7.88 3.72 8.48
C SER A 39 6.48 3.11 8.25
N GLY A 40 5.48 3.48 9.05
CA GLY A 40 4.15 2.85 9.02
C GLY A 40 4.03 1.56 9.84
N THR A 41 5.16 0.99 10.30
CA THR A 41 5.19 -0.12 11.26
C THR A 41 4.45 0.24 12.55
N PRO A 42 3.75 -0.68 13.23
CA PRO A 42 3.18 -0.38 14.55
C PRO A 42 4.24 -0.06 15.63
N LEU A 43 3.86 0.72 16.66
CA LEU A 43 4.78 1.22 17.72
C LEU A 43 4.98 0.23 18.87
N SER A 44 3.93 -0.53 19.19
CA SER A 44 3.81 -1.36 20.38
C SER A 44 4.13 -2.84 20.13
N ILE A 45 4.81 -3.14 19.01
CA ILE A 45 4.85 -4.46 18.40
C ILE A 45 6.29 -4.82 18.04
N LEU A 46 6.73 -6.00 18.47
CA LEU A 46 8.02 -6.55 18.10
C LEU A 46 7.94 -7.05 16.64
N HIS A 47 8.91 -6.65 15.83
CA HIS A 47 9.21 -7.36 14.59
C HIS A 47 10.09 -8.56 14.93
N GLU A 48 9.47 -9.68 15.29
CA GLU A 48 10.15 -10.89 15.75
C GLU A 48 10.71 -11.68 14.58
N GLN A 49 12.00 -12.00 14.66
CA GLN A 49 12.76 -12.61 13.59
C GLN A 49 13.53 -13.83 14.06
N LEU A 50 13.84 -14.69 13.11
CA LEU A 50 14.24 -16.06 13.41
C LEU A 50 15.58 -16.42 12.78
N GLY A 51 16.61 -16.41 13.62
CA GLY A 51 17.93 -16.88 13.24
C GLY A 51 17.87 -18.36 12.86
N LYS A 52 18.46 -18.69 11.71
CA LYS A 52 18.72 -20.08 11.27
C LYS A 52 17.47 -20.99 11.13
N ASN A 53 16.29 -20.47 10.76
CA ASN A 53 15.08 -21.31 10.64
C ASN A 53 15.06 -22.29 9.43
N TYR A 54 16.15 -22.42 8.67
CA TYR A 54 16.30 -23.36 7.55
C TYR A 54 17.51 -24.25 7.78
N SER A 55 17.36 -25.56 7.52
CA SER A 55 18.40 -26.57 7.80
C SER A 55 19.74 -26.29 7.11
N GLU A 56 19.75 -25.94 5.82
CA GLU A 56 20.99 -25.63 5.10
C GLU A 56 21.58 -24.27 5.50
N HIS A 57 20.73 -23.28 5.82
CA HIS A 57 21.21 -21.96 6.27
C HIS A 57 21.82 -22.03 7.67
N ALA A 58 21.30 -22.89 8.55
CA ALA A 58 21.91 -23.16 9.85
C ALA A 58 23.34 -23.71 9.70
N LYS A 59 23.56 -24.66 8.78
CA LYS A 59 24.89 -25.20 8.47
C LYS A 59 25.81 -24.14 7.87
N GLU A 60 25.31 -23.37 6.90
CA GLU A 60 26.01 -22.25 6.25
C GLU A 60 26.50 -21.23 7.29
N PHE A 61 25.63 -20.83 8.21
CA PHE A 61 25.96 -19.93 9.32
C PHE A 61 26.99 -20.55 10.28
N ASN A 62 26.78 -21.79 10.74
CA ASN A 62 27.68 -22.50 11.66
C ASN A 62 29.12 -22.62 11.10
N VAL A 63 29.28 -22.80 9.77
CA VAL A 63 30.58 -22.95 9.11
C VAL A 63 31.30 -21.60 8.88
N SER A 64 30.57 -20.48 8.90
CA SER A 64 31.09 -19.17 8.48
C SER A 64 32.01 -18.44 9.47
N GLY A 65 31.93 -18.77 10.76
CA GLY A 65 32.62 -18.01 11.81
C GLY A 65 32.00 -16.66 12.19
N TYR A 66 30.83 -16.30 11.65
CA TYR A 66 30.00 -15.20 12.17
C TYR A 66 29.17 -15.59 13.41
N ASP A 67 29.27 -16.86 13.82
CA ASP A 67 28.61 -17.38 15.02
C ASP A 67 29.46 -17.24 16.29
N ALA A 68 28.81 -16.89 17.39
CA ALA A 68 29.38 -16.77 18.73
C ALA A 68 28.68 -17.68 19.76
N SER A 69 27.71 -18.50 19.36
CA SER A 69 26.81 -19.26 20.24
C SER A 69 26.41 -20.63 19.66
N ASP A 70 26.89 -21.68 20.33
CA ASP A 70 26.55 -23.10 20.18
C ASP A 70 26.83 -23.78 18.82
N LYS A 71 27.77 -24.75 18.87
CA LYS A 71 28.21 -25.59 17.75
C LYS A 71 27.26 -26.77 17.47
N VAL A 72 25.96 -26.53 17.47
CA VAL A 72 24.94 -27.59 17.30
C VAL A 72 24.28 -27.47 15.92
N ASP A 73 24.23 -28.57 15.18
CA ASP A 73 23.77 -28.57 13.78
C ASP A 73 22.24 -28.44 13.61
N MET A 74 21.47 -28.62 14.68
CA MET A 74 20.04 -28.27 14.73
C MET A 74 19.68 -27.59 16.05
N LEU A 75 18.92 -26.51 15.95
CA LEU A 75 18.39 -25.78 17.10
C LEU A 75 17.26 -26.57 17.78
N SER A 76 17.23 -26.58 19.12
CA SER A 76 16.12 -27.13 19.91
C SER A 76 14.95 -26.15 20.08
N HIS A 77 15.21 -24.86 19.92
CA HIS A 77 14.23 -23.78 20.05
C HIS A 77 14.46 -22.71 18.97
N PRO A 78 13.41 -21.97 18.54
CA PRO A 78 13.56 -20.85 17.62
C PRO A 78 14.46 -19.76 18.21
N VAL A 79 15.46 -19.29 17.45
CA VAL A 79 16.36 -18.20 17.87
C VAL A 79 15.69 -16.86 17.55
N VAL A 80 15.00 -16.30 18.53
CA VAL A 80 14.23 -15.06 18.40
C VAL A 80 15.10 -13.84 18.68
N PHE A 81 15.04 -12.85 17.78
CA PHE A 81 15.56 -11.50 18.00
C PHE A 81 14.63 -10.47 17.32
N THR A 82 14.95 -9.18 17.42
CA THR A 82 14.12 -8.12 16.81
C THR A 82 14.88 -7.23 15.84
N LYS A 83 14.14 -6.72 14.85
CA LYS A 83 14.52 -5.56 14.03
C LYS A 83 13.85 -4.31 14.58
N ARG A 84 14.54 -3.17 14.63
CA ARG A 84 13.89 -1.88 14.99
C ARG A 84 12.89 -1.51 13.91
N THR A 85 11.72 -1.04 14.31
CA THR A 85 10.63 -0.60 13.43
C THR A 85 11.04 0.49 12.44
N THR A 86 11.94 1.41 12.81
CA THR A 86 12.48 2.44 11.89
C THR A 86 13.51 1.91 10.89
N SER A 87 13.83 0.62 10.91
CA SER A 87 14.50 -0.04 9.79
C SER A 87 13.55 -0.35 8.63
N ILE A 88 12.23 -0.40 8.89
CA ILE A 88 11.25 -0.81 7.88
C ILE A 88 11.14 0.21 6.76
N PHE A 89 11.15 -0.31 5.54
CA PHE A 89 11.36 0.45 4.33
C PHE A 89 10.49 -0.06 3.19
N VAL A 90 10.22 0.80 2.21
CA VAL A 90 9.26 0.51 1.14
C VAL A 90 9.92 -0.18 -0.06
N ASN A 91 9.20 -1.08 -0.70
CA ASN A 91 9.57 -1.64 -2.00
C ASN A 91 9.80 -0.53 -3.05
N GLY A 92 10.91 -0.62 -3.78
CA GLY A 92 11.25 0.25 -4.92
C GLY A 92 12.06 1.51 -4.57
N GLU A 93 12.28 1.82 -3.30
CA GLU A 93 13.18 2.90 -2.87
C GLU A 93 14.61 2.38 -2.55
N GLU A 94 15.57 3.29 -2.44
CA GLU A 94 16.99 2.92 -2.30
C GLU A 94 17.41 2.71 -0.84
N ILE A 95 18.03 1.56 -0.54
CA ILE A 95 18.58 1.21 0.77
C ILE A 95 19.92 1.94 0.96
N LEU A 96 20.15 2.51 2.15
CA LEU A 96 21.35 3.30 2.45
C LEU A 96 22.58 2.40 2.74
N PRO A 97 23.63 2.39 1.89
CA PRO A 97 24.85 1.62 2.15
C PRO A 97 25.77 2.42 3.09
N LEU A 98 25.69 2.10 4.37
CA LEU A 98 26.53 2.71 5.42
C LEU A 98 27.92 2.05 5.46
N LEU A 99 28.67 2.23 4.36
CA LEU A 99 30.00 1.67 4.12
C LEU A 99 31.08 2.21 5.05
N ASP A 100 30.85 3.39 5.63
CA ASP A 100 31.67 4.00 6.68
C ASP A 100 31.81 3.08 7.91
N LEU A 101 30.83 2.20 8.13
CA LEU A 101 30.72 1.36 9.31
C LEU A 101 30.84 -0.14 9.04
N THR A 102 30.65 -0.62 7.81
CA THR A 102 30.87 -2.03 7.43
C THR A 102 31.03 -2.24 5.93
N SER A 103 31.85 -3.22 5.53
CA SER A 103 31.92 -3.74 4.16
C SER A 103 31.14 -5.04 3.96
N THR A 104 30.39 -5.49 4.97
CA THR A 104 29.75 -6.81 5.03
C THR A 104 28.23 -6.75 5.02
N LEU A 105 27.69 -5.93 4.11
CA LEU A 105 26.25 -5.82 3.85
C LEU A 105 25.76 -7.07 3.12
N ASP A 106 24.64 -7.62 3.57
CA ASP A 106 24.10 -8.89 3.06
C ASP A 106 22.56 -8.86 3.02
N TYR A 107 21.98 -9.70 2.15
CA TYR A 107 20.54 -9.88 1.94
C TYR A 107 20.03 -11.15 2.62
N GLU A 108 18.79 -11.14 3.08
CA GLU A 108 18.11 -12.31 3.66
C GLU A 108 16.63 -12.25 3.28
N GLY A 109 16.19 -13.13 2.37
CA GLY A 109 14.84 -13.09 1.81
C GLY A 109 13.87 -13.92 2.64
N GLU A 110 12.90 -13.29 3.29
CA GLU A 110 11.99 -13.94 4.24
C GLU A 110 10.51 -13.73 3.88
N ILE A 111 9.64 -14.58 4.44
CA ILE A 111 8.20 -14.32 4.53
C ILE A 111 7.94 -13.58 5.85
N GLY A 112 7.17 -12.51 5.79
CA GLY A 112 6.51 -11.92 6.95
C GLY A 112 5.12 -12.52 7.16
N VAL A 113 4.84 -13.03 8.35
CA VAL A 113 3.51 -13.50 8.77
C VAL A 113 2.82 -12.38 9.55
N ILE A 114 1.64 -11.95 9.09
CA ILE A 114 0.90 -10.81 9.64
C ILE A 114 -0.26 -11.32 10.50
N ILE A 115 -0.43 -10.81 11.71
CA ILE A 115 -1.46 -11.22 12.66
C ILE A 115 -2.75 -10.36 12.55
N ASP A 116 -3.93 -10.98 12.35
CA ASP A 116 -5.27 -10.32 12.38
C ASP A 116 -5.76 -10.18 13.83
N LYS A 117 -5.48 -11.19 14.65
CA LYS A 117 -6.07 -11.36 15.99
C LYS A 117 -4.97 -11.58 17.01
N GLY A 118 -4.89 -10.71 18.01
CA GLY A 118 -3.94 -10.87 19.11
C GLY A 118 -4.17 -12.13 19.95
N GLY A 119 -3.15 -12.59 20.67
CA GLY A 119 -3.23 -13.83 21.46
C GLY A 119 -2.02 -14.08 22.35
N HIS A 120 -2.28 -14.69 23.51
CA HIS A 120 -1.28 -15.16 24.48
C HIS A 120 -1.57 -16.63 24.78
N LYS A 121 -0.53 -17.46 24.78
CA LYS A 121 -0.55 -18.92 24.86
C LYS A 121 -1.43 -19.57 23.79
N VAL A 122 -1.31 -19.09 22.56
CA VAL A 122 -1.97 -19.63 21.37
C VAL A 122 -1.45 -21.05 21.12
N SER A 123 -2.33 -22.02 20.83
CA SER A 123 -1.90 -23.37 20.45
C SER A 123 -1.48 -23.42 18.98
N GLU A 124 -0.65 -24.40 18.59
CA GLU A 124 -0.31 -24.59 17.17
C GLU A 124 -1.56 -24.87 16.31
N GLY A 125 -2.57 -25.56 16.86
CA GLY A 125 -3.84 -25.80 16.18
C GLY A 125 -4.69 -24.54 15.98
N ASP A 126 -4.57 -23.57 16.90
CA ASP A 126 -5.28 -22.29 16.82
C ASP A 126 -4.55 -21.24 15.98
N ALA A 127 -3.24 -21.37 15.78
CA ALA A 127 -2.38 -20.34 15.20
C ALA A 127 -2.86 -19.82 13.83
N GLY A 128 -3.44 -20.68 12.99
CA GLY A 128 -4.04 -20.28 11.71
C GLY A 128 -5.18 -19.25 11.84
N ASN A 129 -5.93 -19.28 12.96
CA ASN A 129 -7.01 -18.32 13.26
C ASN A 129 -6.49 -16.95 13.74
N HIS A 130 -5.17 -16.81 13.90
CA HIS A 130 -4.51 -15.56 14.28
C HIS A 130 -3.83 -14.86 13.09
N ILE A 131 -3.61 -15.55 11.97
CA ILE A 131 -2.93 -15.02 10.78
C ILE A 131 -3.94 -14.26 9.89
N TRP A 132 -3.64 -13.01 9.58
CA TRP A 132 -4.31 -12.24 8.52
C TRP A 132 -3.84 -12.70 7.14
N GLY A 133 -2.53 -12.79 6.97
CA GLY A 133 -1.89 -13.01 5.67
C GLY A 133 -0.38 -12.86 5.74
N TYR A 134 0.23 -12.60 4.59
CA TYR A 134 1.68 -12.64 4.42
C TYR A 134 2.21 -11.48 3.55
N THR A 135 3.51 -11.21 3.67
CA THR A 135 4.27 -10.26 2.85
C THR A 135 5.71 -10.76 2.66
N ILE A 136 6.52 -10.10 1.83
CA ILE A 136 7.95 -10.41 1.67
C ILE A 136 8.75 -9.42 2.52
N ILE A 137 9.80 -9.91 3.17
CA ILE A 137 10.75 -9.11 3.96
C ILE A 137 12.16 -9.34 3.42
N ASN A 138 12.99 -8.30 3.45
CA ASN A 138 14.43 -8.41 3.32
C ASN A 138 15.10 -8.09 4.67
N ASP A 139 15.67 -9.07 5.35
CA ASP A 139 16.43 -8.85 6.58
C ASP A 139 17.88 -8.43 6.24
N VAL A 140 18.01 -7.22 5.70
CA VAL A 140 19.32 -6.63 5.35
C VAL A 140 20.19 -6.61 6.60
N THR A 141 21.41 -7.15 6.47
CA THR A 141 22.27 -7.46 7.61
C THR A 141 23.69 -6.96 7.40
N ALA A 142 24.23 -6.23 8.37
CA ALA A 142 25.66 -5.95 8.51
C ALA A 142 26.34 -7.08 9.32
N ARG A 143 26.97 -8.04 8.64
CA ARG A 143 27.44 -9.31 9.25
C ARG A 143 28.50 -9.11 10.32
N GLU A 144 29.46 -8.22 10.11
CA GLU A 144 30.42 -7.80 11.14
C GLU A 144 29.69 -7.34 12.40
N LYS A 145 28.69 -6.46 12.27
CA LYS A 145 27.99 -5.89 13.43
C LYS A 145 27.02 -6.88 14.08
N GLN A 146 26.49 -7.85 13.32
CA GLN A 146 25.76 -9.00 13.86
C GLN A 146 26.66 -9.81 14.82
N ARG A 147 27.89 -10.13 14.39
CA ARG A 147 28.90 -10.87 15.17
C ARG A 147 29.44 -10.05 16.35
N ASP A 148 29.93 -8.83 16.08
CA ASP A 148 30.70 -8.02 17.02
C ASP A 148 29.87 -7.61 18.26
N HIS A 149 28.59 -7.33 18.07
CA HIS A 149 27.67 -6.99 19.17
C HIS A 149 27.02 -8.22 19.82
N LYS A 150 27.16 -9.42 19.24
CA LYS A 150 26.56 -10.72 19.61
C LYS A 150 25.02 -10.76 19.56
N GLN A 151 24.36 -9.72 20.06
CA GLN A 151 22.93 -9.47 19.86
C GLN A 151 22.72 -8.93 18.45
N PHE A 152 22.01 -9.68 17.61
CA PHE A 152 21.89 -9.39 16.17
C PHE A 152 21.21 -8.04 15.86
N TYR A 153 20.48 -7.48 16.83
CA TYR A 153 19.80 -6.19 16.75
C TYR A 153 20.65 -5.10 16.07
N VAL A 154 21.91 -4.89 16.47
CA VAL A 154 22.74 -3.80 15.90
C VAL A 154 23.13 -4.06 14.44
N GLY A 155 23.33 -5.32 14.06
CA GLY A 155 23.64 -5.71 12.68
C GLY A 155 22.44 -5.61 11.73
N LYS A 156 21.22 -5.78 12.26
CA LYS A 156 19.99 -5.87 11.45
C LYS A 156 19.09 -4.63 11.56
N SER A 157 19.23 -3.82 12.61
CA SER A 157 18.36 -2.67 12.91
C SER A 157 18.96 -1.32 12.53
N ARG A 158 19.55 -1.19 11.34
CA ARG A 158 19.92 0.13 10.78
C ARG A 158 18.74 0.74 10.04
N ASP A 159 18.78 2.05 9.74
CA ASP A 159 17.77 2.66 8.88
C ASP A 159 17.73 1.97 7.51
N THR A 160 16.55 1.87 6.91
CA THR A 160 16.30 1.18 5.62
C THR A 160 16.56 -0.33 5.56
N PHE A 161 16.99 -0.98 6.65
CA PHE A 161 17.43 -2.39 6.63
C PHE A 161 16.31 -3.44 6.70
N CYS A 162 15.03 -3.08 6.82
CA CYS A 162 13.90 -3.99 6.69
C CYS A 162 12.96 -3.60 5.53
N PRO A 163 13.41 -3.63 4.25
CA PRO A 163 12.50 -3.53 3.12
C PRO A 163 11.39 -4.59 3.23
N MET A 164 10.14 -4.17 3.03
CA MET A 164 8.97 -5.02 3.16
C MET A 164 7.91 -4.66 2.12
N GLY A 165 7.24 -5.66 1.55
CA GLY A 165 6.29 -5.49 0.47
C GLY A 165 6.37 -6.63 -0.56
N PRO A 166 6.15 -6.37 -1.87
CA PRO A 166 5.56 -5.14 -2.43
C PRO A 166 4.10 -4.97 -2.00
N ILE A 167 3.44 -6.05 -1.57
CA ILE A 167 2.09 -6.07 -1.02
C ILE A 167 2.07 -6.89 0.28
N ALA A 168 0.98 -6.71 1.05
CA ALA A 168 0.52 -7.69 2.01
C ALA A 168 -0.75 -8.35 1.43
N ALA A 169 -0.82 -9.68 1.40
CA ALA A 169 -1.96 -10.42 0.84
C ALA A 169 -2.59 -11.37 1.89
N PRO A 170 -3.93 -11.47 1.97
CA PRO A 170 -4.60 -12.35 2.93
C PRO A 170 -4.26 -13.83 2.72
N ALA A 171 -4.19 -14.59 3.81
CA ALA A 171 -3.81 -16.02 3.77
C ALA A 171 -4.74 -16.88 2.91
N LYS A 172 -6.01 -16.47 2.74
CA LYS A 172 -7.01 -17.15 1.91
C LYS A 172 -6.83 -16.95 0.39
N ASP A 173 -6.13 -15.90 -0.02
CA ASP A 173 -5.97 -15.50 -1.43
C ASP A 173 -4.61 -15.99 -2.00
N LEU A 174 -3.83 -16.71 -1.20
CA LEU A 174 -2.49 -17.23 -1.50
C LEU A 174 -2.49 -18.76 -1.66
N PRO A 175 -1.49 -19.34 -2.35
CA PRO A 175 -1.28 -20.79 -2.34
C PRO A 175 -1.05 -21.30 -0.91
N LYS A 176 -1.64 -22.46 -0.56
CA LYS A 176 -1.47 -23.10 0.77
C LYS A 176 -0.02 -23.38 1.18
N VAL A 177 0.89 -23.39 0.21
CA VAL A 177 2.33 -23.54 0.38
C VAL A 177 2.99 -22.42 -0.42
N LEU A 178 3.70 -21.53 0.26
CA LEU A 178 4.49 -20.47 -0.39
C LEU A 178 5.80 -21.10 -0.89
N LYS A 179 5.72 -21.62 -2.13
CA LYS A 179 6.78 -22.40 -2.77
C LYS A 179 8.13 -21.68 -2.76
N GLY A 180 9.17 -22.43 -2.40
CA GLY A 180 10.57 -21.98 -2.40
C GLY A 180 11.13 -21.67 -1.01
N THR A 181 10.27 -21.44 -0.03
CA THR A 181 10.66 -21.00 1.33
C THR A 181 10.10 -21.89 2.43
N THR A 182 8.78 -22.11 2.50
CA THR A 182 8.17 -22.78 3.67
C THR A 182 8.51 -24.26 3.84
N ASP A 183 8.91 -24.95 2.76
CA ASP A 183 9.08 -26.41 2.73
C ASP A 183 10.31 -26.91 3.50
N ASN A 184 11.24 -26.02 3.85
CA ASN A 184 12.51 -26.33 4.53
C ASN A 184 12.61 -25.73 5.95
N PHE A 185 11.50 -25.26 6.52
CA PHE A 185 11.47 -24.69 7.87
C PHE A 185 11.83 -25.73 8.94
N ILE A 186 12.72 -25.36 9.87
CA ILE A 186 12.98 -26.12 11.11
C ILE A 186 11.79 -25.96 12.06
N PHE A 187 11.23 -24.76 12.16
CA PHE A 187 10.07 -24.43 12.98
C PHE A 187 8.93 -23.86 12.12
N SER A 188 7.77 -24.51 12.15
CA SER A 188 6.58 -24.15 11.37
C SER A 188 5.95 -22.83 11.86
N VAL A 189 5.24 -22.08 11.00
CA VAL A 189 4.53 -20.85 11.42
C VAL A 189 3.61 -21.06 12.64
N PRO A 190 2.83 -22.16 12.74
CA PRO A 190 2.15 -22.54 13.99
C PRO A 190 3.08 -22.64 15.21
N THR A 191 4.21 -23.34 15.08
CA THR A 191 5.21 -23.49 16.14
C THR A 191 5.84 -22.15 16.55
N LEU A 192 6.02 -21.23 15.61
CA LEU A 192 6.51 -19.88 15.89
C LEU A 192 5.49 -19.09 16.70
N ILE A 193 4.25 -18.96 16.21
CA ILE A 193 3.15 -18.29 16.91
C ILE A 193 2.92 -18.89 18.30
N ALA A 194 2.94 -20.22 18.42
CA ALA A 194 2.78 -20.93 19.68
C ALA A 194 4.04 -20.88 20.58
N THR A 195 5.21 -20.47 20.09
CA THR A 195 6.41 -20.26 20.93
C THR A 195 6.44 -18.84 21.45
N LEU A 196 6.32 -17.85 20.56
CA LEU A 196 6.33 -16.43 20.88
C LEU A 196 5.19 -16.07 21.85
N SER A 197 3.97 -16.54 21.57
CA SER A 197 2.82 -16.26 22.42
C SER A 197 2.87 -16.94 23.81
N LYS A 198 3.79 -17.87 24.10
CA LYS A 198 3.95 -18.44 25.46
C LYS A 198 4.55 -17.43 26.44
N SER A 199 5.39 -16.52 25.95
CA SER A 199 6.10 -15.50 26.75
C SER A 199 5.44 -14.12 26.70
N GLN A 200 4.74 -13.77 25.61
CA GLN A 200 4.11 -12.46 25.45
C GLN A 200 2.76 -12.55 24.74
N THR A 201 2.01 -11.44 24.72
CA THR A 201 0.76 -11.34 23.97
C THR A 201 1.06 -10.79 22.58
N LEU A 202 0.88 -11.61 21.55
CA LEU A 202 0.90 -11.14 20.16
C LEU A 202 -0.27 -10.16 19.93
N GLN A 203 -0.08 -9.12 19.11
CA GLN A 203 -1.09 -8.11 18.80
C GLN A 203 -1.56 -8.18 17.32
N PRO A 204 -2.75 -7.63 17.00
CA PRO A 204 -3.11 -7.33 15.61
C PRO A 204 -2.07 -6.39 14.98
N GLY A 205 -1.54 -6.77 13.81
CA GLY A 205 -0.45 -6.05 13.15
C GLY A 205 0.97 -6.52 13.51
N ASP A 206 1.12 -7.54 14.36
CA ASP A 206 2.41 -8.22 14.53
C ASP A 206 2.89 -8.80 13.20
N VAL A 207 4.20 -8.65 12.93
CA VAL A 207 4.87 -9.21 11.77
C VAL A 207 6.02 -10.09 12.25
N ILE A 208 5.87 -11.40 12.03
CA ILE A 208 6.88 -12.41 12.35
C ILE A 208 7.63 -12.75 11.07
N ALA A 209 8.93 -12.45 11.01
CA ALA A 209 9.77 -12.78 9.85
C ALA A 209 10.35 -14.20 10.03
N THR A 210 10.09 -15.08 9.05
CA THR A 210 10.24 -16.54 9.23
C THR A 210 11.67 -17.09 9.18
N GLY A 211 12.68 -16.25 8.97
CA GLY A 211 14.03 -16.69 8.58
C GLY A 211 14.20 -16.77 7.05
N THR A 212 15.47 -16.77 6.62
CA THR A 212 15.91 -16.87 5.21
C THR A 212 16.41 -18.28 4.83
N PRO A 213 16.24 -18.71 3.56
CA PRO A 213 16.96 -19.87 3.01
C PRO A 213 18.47 -19.62 2.87
N ALA A 214 19.21 -20.68 2.56
CA ALA A 214 20.65 -20.64 2.29
C ALA A 214 20.98 -19.98 0.94
N GLY A 215 22.23 -19.59 0.74
CA GLY A 215 22.69 -18.84 -0.44
C GLY A 215 22.71 -17.33 -0.23
N VAL A 216 22.80 -16.89 1.03
CA VAL A 216 23.09 -15.49 1.40
C VAL A 216 24.56 -15.15 1.13
N GLY A 217 24.87 -13.87 1.00
CA GLY A 217 26.17 -13.37 0.55
C GLY A 217 27.37 -13.87 1.35
N PHE A 218 27.27 -13.98 2.68
CA PHE A 218 28.37 -14.50 3.50
C PHE A 218 28.67 -16.00 3.28
N GLY A 219 27.66 -16.79 2.87
CA GLY A 219 27.75 -18.25 2.73
C GLY A 219 28.42 -18.71 1.44
N LEU A 220 28.47 -17.82 0.45
CA LEU A 220 29.16 -18.01 -0.83
C LEU A 220 30.67 -18.22 -0.63
N LYS A 221 31.33 -18.82 -1.63
CA LYS A 221 32.76 -19.14 -1.59
C LYS A 221 33.44 -18.66 -2.88
N PRO A 222 34.15 -17.51 -2.87
CA PRO A 222 34.31 -16.58 -1.74
C PRO A 222 32.99 -15.87 -1.36
N PRO A 223 32.89 -15.33 -0.12
CA PRO A 223 31.77 -14.48 0.27
C PRO A 223 31.60 -13.28 -0.66
N LYS A 224 30.35 -12.89 -0.95
CA LYS A 224 30.02 -11.67 -1.71
C LYS A 224 29.11 -10.78 -0.87
N PHE A 225 29.50 -9.53 -0.67
CA PHE A 225 28.72 -8.53 0.05
C PHE A 225 28.19 -7.45 -0.89
N LEU A 226 27.03 -6.89 -0.55
CA LEU A 226 26.29 -5.89 -1.32
C LEU A 226 27.09 -4.58 -1.43
N GLN A 227 27.06 -3.99 -2.62
CA GLN A 227 27.72 -2.73 -2.96
C GLN A 227 26.69 -1.64 -3.32
N PRO A 228 27.06 -0.35 -3.25
CA PRO A 228 26.29 0.73 -3.88
C PRO A 228 25.95 0.38 -5.32
N GLY A 229 24.70 0.61 -5.71
CA GLY A 229 24.19 0.25 -7.04
C GLY A 229 23.66 -1.18 -7.19
N ASP A 230 23.97 -2.13 -6.29
CA ASP A 230 23.41 -3.50 -6.38
C ASP A 230 21.87 -3.46 -6.22
N LEU A 231 21.17 -4.21 -7.08
CA LEU A 231 19.73 -4.45 -6.99
C LEU A 231 19.47 -5.80 -6.33
N ILE A 232 18.63 -5.81 -5.29
CA ILE A 232 18.06 -7.03 -4.70
C ILE A 232 16.64 -7.21 -5.24
N GLU A 233 16.32 -8.44 -5.64
CA GLU A 233 14.97 -8.87 -5.99
C GLU A 233 14.63 -10.16 -5.23
N ILE A 234 13.65 -10.11 -4.33
CA ILE A 234 13.17 -11.28 -3.58
C ILE A 234 11.74 -11.59 -4.03
N SER A 235 11.56 -12.71 -4.72
CA SER A 235 10.25 -13.12 -5.26
C SER A 235 9.62 -14.24 -4.44
N VAL A 236 8.31 -14.12 -4.14
CA VAL A 236 7.49 -15.18 -3.54
C VAL A 236 6.20 -15.33 -4.33
N ILE A 237 5.88 -16.55 -4.75
CA ILE A 237 4.71 -16.84 -5.60
C ILE A 237 3.42 -16.48 -4.84
N GLY A 238 2.65 -15.54 -5.41
CA GLY A 238 1.44 -14.98 -4.81
C GLY A 238 1.64 -13.65 -4.08
N LEU A 239 2.87 -13.27 -3.74
CA LEU A 239 3.22 -11.99 -3.12
C LEU A 239 3.97 -11.03 -4.07
N GLY A 240 4.52 -11.55 -5.18
CA GLY A 240 5.21 -10.75 -6.20
C GLY A 240 6.71 -10.71 -5.95
N THR A 241 7.35 -9.57 -6.22
CA THR A 241 8.79 -9.36 -6.01
C THR A 241 9.00 -8.09 -5.21
N LEU A 242 9.78 -8.21 -4.13
CA LEU A 242 10.33 -7.10 -3.36
C LEU A 242 11.65 -6.68 -4.02
N CYS A 243 11.64 -5.53 -4.70
CA CYS A 243 12.77 -4.96 -5.42
C CYS A 243 13.33 -3.74 -4.67
N ASN A 244 14.61 -3.73 -4.31
CA ASN A 244 15.27 -2.56 -3.71
C ASN A 244 16.73 -2.49 -4.16
N LYS A 245 17.17 -1.29 -4.56
CA LYS A 245 18.55 -1.00 -4.97
C LYS A 245 19.31 -0.38 -3.78
N PHE A 246 20.62 -0.58 -3.69
CA PHE A 246 21.46 0.23 -2.80
C PHE A 246 21.79 1.59 -3.41
N ALA A 247 21.61 2.65 -2.61
CA ALA A 247 21.92 4.03 -2.97
C ALA A 247 23.43 4.25 -3.15
N ASP A 248 23.84 5.48 -3.46
CA ASP A 248 25.25 5.88 -3.33
C ASP A 248 25.62 6.11 -1.85
N PRO A 249 26.91 5.98 -1.44
CA PRO A 249 27.31 6.13 -0.03
C PRO A 249 27.05 7.52 0.57
N ASP A 250 27.07 8.55 -0.28
CA ASP A 250 26.82 9.95 0.12
C ASP A 250 25.32 10.30 0.20
N THR A 251 24.42 9.35 -0.09
CA THR A 251 22.97 9.58 0.00
C THR A 251 22.56 9.89 1.44
N ALA A 252 21.96 11.06 1.62
CA ALA A 252 21.56 11.56 2.94
C ALA A 252 20.59 10.59 3.64
N ASN A 253 20.85 10.29 4.93
CA ASN A 253 19.95 9.45 5.71
C ASN A 253 18.64 10.22 6.01
N HIS A 254 17.64 10.03 5.15
CA HIS A 254 16.31 10.62 5.27
C HIS A 254 15.54 10.21 6.55
N VAL A 255 16.04 9.23 7.32
CA VAL A 255 15.51 8.83 8.63
C VAL A 255 16.24 9.52 9.79
N GLN A 256 17.49 9.97 9.61
CA GLN A 256 18.22 10.83 10.57
C GLN A 256 17.67 12.25 10.65
N ASN A 257 16.90 12.67 9.65
CA ASN A 257 15.86 13.65 9.86
C ASN A 257 14.54 12.93 10.17
N PRO A 258 14.28 12.56 11.45
CA PRO A 258 12.99 12.87 12.02
C PRO A 258 12.97 14.40 12.22
N SER A 259 13.02 15.12 11.09
CA SER A 259 12.10 16.22 10.89
C SER A 259 10.72 15.59 11.05
N ILE A 260 10.32 15.56 12.31
CA ILE A 260 8.97 15.46 12.85
C ILE A 260 8.18 16.34 11.81
N HIS A 261 7.28 15.71 11.01
CA HIS A 261 6.62 16.07 9.71
C HIS A 261 5.02 16.24 9.52
N LYS A 262 4.30 17.35 9.92
CA LYS A 262 2.84 17.79 9.78
C LYS A 262 2.20 17.37 8.47
N ILE A 263 1.00 16.77 8.49
CA ILE A 263 0.09 16.89 7.32
C ILE A 263 -0.40 18.33 7.15
N ARG A 264 -0.01 18.92 6.01
CA ARG A 264 -0.48 20.20 5.54
C ARG A 264 -1.70 19.98 4.66
N LEU A 265 -2.85 19.73 5.31
CA LEU A 265 -4.14 19.72 4.62
C LEU A 265 -4.31 21.03 3.83
N THR A 266 -4.45 20.94 2.51
CA THR A 266 -4.74 22.09 1.67
C THR A 266 -6.22 22.35 1.72
N THR A 267 -6.63 23.54 2.16
CA THR A 267 -8.02 23.98 2.07
C THR A 267 -8.40 24.20 0.61
N LEU A 268 -9.08 23.23 0.01
CA LEU A 268 -9.72 23.37 -1.28
C LEU A 268 -11.14 23.92 -1.02
N ASN A 269 -11.38 25.17 -1.45
CA ASN A 269 -12.55 25.98 -1.12
C ASN A 269 -12.70 26.21 0.39
N THR A 270 -13.43 25.32 1.07
CA THR A 270 -13.65 25.31 2.53
C THR A 270 -13.20 24.01 3.18
N THR A 271 -12.91 22.97 2.40
CA THR A 271 -12.62 21.62 2.89
C THR A 271 -11.10 21.41 2.98
N PRO A 272 -10.55 21.13 4.18
CA PRO A 272 -9.12 20.82 4.31
C PRO A 272 -8.88 19.37 3.89
N LEU A 273 -8.43 19.18 2.65
CA LEU A 273 -8.17 17.89 2.04
C LEU A 273 -6.67 17.57 2.04
N TYR A 274 -6.33 16.28 2.07
CA TYR A 274 -4.97 15.82 1.87
C TYR A 274 -4.57 15.99 0.40
N THR A 275 -3.40 16.61 0.17
CA THR A 275 -2.85 16.88 -1.15
C THR A 275 -1.37 16.51 -1.18
N GLN A 276 -0.97 15.66 -2.12
CA GLN A 276 0.42 15.30 -2.34
C GLN A 276 0.90 15.88 -3.67
N THR A 277 2.09 16.48 -3.70
CA THR A 277 2.77 16.85 -4.95
C THR A 277 4.00 15.98 -5.12
N LEU A 278 4.15 15.37 -6.30
CA LEU A 278 5.29 14.52 -6.67
C LEU A 278 5.96 15.04 -7.95
N GLY A 279 7.27 14.86 -8.04
CA GLY A 279 8.06 15.24 -9.22
C GLY A 279 8.54 16.69 -9.18
N LEU A 280 8.77 17.27 -10.37
CA LEU A 280 9.40 18.58 -10.52
C LEU A 280 8.45 19.72 -10.13
N GLU A 281 8.82 20.56 -9.16
CA GLU A 281 7.98 21.69 -8.69
C GLU A 281 7.67 22.73 -9.81
N ALA A 282 8.59 22.89 -10.75
CA ALA A 282 8.45 23.72 -11.95
C ALA A 282 7.99 22.96 -13.21
N GLY A 283 7.70 21.65 -13.09
CA GLY A 283 7.25 20.82 -14.21
C GLY A 283 5.80 21.11 -14.63
N PRO A 284 5.37 20.73 -15.85
CA PRO A 284 3.98 20.87 -16.28
C PRO A 284 3.04 20.10 -15.33
N PRO A 285 1.94 20.73 -14.86
CA PRO A 285 1.09 20.12 -13.85
C PRO A 285 0.11 19.09 -14.44
N ILE A 286 0.09 17.89 -13.84
CA ILE A 286 -0.94 16.87 -14.06
C ILE A 286 -1.70 16.69 -12.73
N VAL A 287 -3.02 16.71 -12.77
CA VAL A 287 -3.87 16.49 -11.58
C VAL A 287 -4.48 15.10 -11.63
N PHE A 288 -4.32 14.34 -10.56
CA PHE A 288 -4.84 12.99 -10.43
C PHE A 288 -6.11 12.98 -9.56
N VAL A 289 -7.26 13.05 -10.23
CA VAL A 289 -8.58 12.91 -9.61
C VAL A 289 -8.98 11.43 -9.60
N ARG A 290 -9.50 10.98 -8.45
CA ARG A 290 -9.77 9.56 -8.15
C ARG A 290 -11.25 9.31 -7.86
N GLY A 291 -11.70 8.08 -8.10
CA GLY A 291 -13.07 7.65 -7.81
C GLY A 291 -13.32 7.28 -6.34
N LEU A 292 -14.59 6.95 -6.05
CA LEU A 292 -15.06 6.35 -4.80
C LEU A 292 -14.25 5.09 -4.46
N GLY A 293 -13.76 4.99 -3.23
CA GLY A 293 -13.00 3.83 -2.74
C GLY A 293 -11.54 3.74 -3.21
N GLY A 294 -11.03 4.70 -3.98
CA GLY A 294 -9.60 4.83 -4.22
C GLY A 294 -8.86 5.55 -3.08
N THR A 295 -7.58 5.76 -3.28
CA THR A 295 -6.66 6.58 -2.45
C THR A 295 -5.74 7.39 -3.37
N SER A 296 -5.06 8.40 -2.85
CA SER A 296 -4.01 9.15 -3.56
C SER A 296 -2.91 8.22 -4.12
N THR A 297 -2.69 7.06 -3.49
CA THR A 297 -1.79 6.01 -4.01
C THR A 297 -2.29 5.28 -5.27
N TYR A 298 -3.58 5.38 -5.64
CA TYR A 298 -4.18 4.67 -6.79
C TYR A 298 -3.45 4.90 -8.12
N TYR A 299 -2.93 6.12 -8.35
CA TYR A 299 -2.21 6.46 -9.57
C TYR A 299 -0.68 6.32 -9.47
N GLN A 300 -0.14 5.93 -8.32
CA GLN A 300 1.31 5.75 -8.16
C GLN A 300 1.90 4.70 -9.13
N PRO A 301 1.25 3.54 -9.42
CA PRO A 301 1.74 2.62 -10.44
C PRO A 301 1.88 3.30 -11.81
N LEU A 302 0.85 4.03 -12.26
CA LEU A 302 0.84 4.75 -13.53
C LEU A 302 1.91 5.86 -13.59
N ILE A 303 2.07 6.62 -12.49
CA ILE A 303 3.08 7.69 -12.36
C ILE A 303 4.50 7.12 -12.43
N THR A 304 4.73 5.93 -11.87
CA THR A 304 6.02 5.23 -11.91
C THR A 304 6.28 4.61 -13.30
N THR A 305 5.34 3.86 -13.88
CA THR A 305 5.46 3.27 -15.23
C THR A 305 5.72 4.33 -16.31
N LEU A 306 5.11 5.52 -16.19
CA LEU A 306 5.34 6.65 -17.10
C LEU A 306 6.49 7.58 -16.70
N ASN A 307 7.20 7.29 -15.60
CA ASN A 307 8.26 8.13 -15.01
C ASN A 307 7.86 9.62 -14.90
N LEU A 308 6.60 9.91 -14.57
CA LEU A 308 6.10 11.29 -14.58
C LEU A 308 6.78 12.18 -13.54
N ARG A 309 7.33 11.58 -12.47
CA ARG A 309 8.11 12.31 -11.45
C ARG A 309 9.36 13.01 -12.04
N SER A 310 9.95 12.49 -13.11
CA SER A 310 11.14 13.08 -13.74
C SER A 310 10.85 14.23 -14.70
N SER A 311 9.56 14.48 -15.03
CA SER A 311 9.17 15.32 -16.16
C SER A 311 8.01 16.29 -15.86
N HIS A 312 7.16 15.96 -14.88
CA HIS A 312 5.91 16.66 -14.58
C HIS A 312 5.77 16.97 -13.09
N ARG A 313 4.86 17.90 -12.78
CA ARG A 313 4.37 18.11 -11.41
C ARG A 313 3.07 17.34 -11.23
N CYS A 314 3.16 16.15 -10.64
CA CYS A 314 2.00 15.32 -10.35
C CYS A 314 1.33 15.80 -9.06
N VAL A 315 0.15 16.40 -9.16
CA VAL A 315 -0.67 16.82 -8.02
C VAL A 315 -1.75 15.77 -7.79
N LEU A 316 -1.74 15.14 -6.62
CA LEU A 316 -2.71 14.14 -6.20
C LEU A 316 -3.47 14.69 -4.99
N TYR A 317 -4.74 14.34 -4.85
CA TYR A 317 -5.49 14.65 -3.64
C TYR A 317 -6.48 13.54 -3.28
N ASP A 318 -6.81 13.50 -2.01
CA ASP A 318 -7.84 12.61 -1.50
C ASP A 318 -9.18 13.36 -1.39
N LEU A 319 -10.26 12.76 -1.93
CA LEU A 319 -11.63 13.20 -1.66
C LEU A 319 -11.92 13.15 -0.15
N GLU A 320 -12.91 13.91 0.33
CA GLU A 320 -13.35 13.82 1.72
C GLU A 320 -13.64 12.37 2.18
N GLY A 321 -13.27 12.05 3.42
CA GLY A 321 -13.48 10.73 4.03
C GLY A 321 -12.82 9.56 3.28
N HIS A 322 -11.69 9.81 2.63
CA HIS A 322 -10.92 8.79 1.93
C HIS A 322 -9.42 9.03 2.11
N GLY A 323 -8.62 7.96 2.09
CA GLY A 323 -7.17 8.07 2.24
C GLY A 323 -6.82 8.85 3.49
N LEU A 324 -6.20 10.02 3.32
CA LEU A 324 -5.76 10.88 4.41
C LEU A 324 -6.59 12.16 4.59
N SER A 325 -7.66 12.35 3.78
CA SER A 325 -8.61 13.45 3.94
C SER A 325 -9.64 13.15 5.04
N PRO A 326 -9.82 14.04 6.04
CA PRO A 326 -10.69 13.78 7.20
C PRO A 326 -12.18 13.75 6.83
N THR A 327 -12.95 12.83 7.43
CA THR A 327 -14.40 12.71 7.25
C THR A 327 -15.16 13.79 8.04
N LYS A 328 -15.27 15.03 7.51
CA LYS A 328 -16.06 16.13 8.13
C LYS A 328 -17.48 16.26 7.59
N ALA A 329 -17.79 15.61 6.47
CA ALA A 329 -19.08 15.63 5.78
C ALA A 329 -20.28 15.49 6.72
N ASN A 330 -21.04 16.57 6.91
CA ASN A 330 -22.35 16.53 7.56
C ASN A 330 -23.49 16.14 6.58
N SER A 331 -23.24 16.22 5.27
CA SER A 331 -24.19 15.85 4.21
C SER A 331 -23.47 15.61 2.87
N ILE A 332 -24.21 15.12 1.87
CA ILE A 332 -23.76 14.85 0.50
C ILE A 332 -23.10 16.07 -0.17
N GLN A 333 -23.58 17.27 0.14
CA GLN A 333 -23.21 18.53 -0.54
C GLN A 333 -21.72 18.92 -0.36
N SER A 334 -21.03 18.34 0.62
CA SER A 334 -19.59 18.53 0.83
C SER A 334 -18.75 17.96 -0.32
N TYR A 335 -18.98 16.71 -0.71
CA TYR A 335 -18.32 16.08 -1.86
C TYR A 335 -18.50 16.84 -3.19
N THR A 336 -19.61 17.56 -3.38
CA THR A 336 -19.82 18.43 -4.54
C THR A 336 -19.17 19.81 -4.37
N SER A 337 -19.02 20.31 -3.13
CA SER A 337 -18.36 21.60 -2.86
C SER A 337 -16.84 21.52 -2.86
N ASP A 338 -16.23 20.37 -2.58
CA ASP A 338 -14.78 20.12 -2.68
C ASP A 338 -14.21 20.50 -4.06
N LEU A 339 -14.99 20.26 -5.12
CA LEU A 339 -14.59 20.45 -6.51
C LEU A 339 -14.89 21.86 -7.05
N HIS A 340 -15.54 22.73 -6.28
CA HIS A 340 -16.24 23.91 -6.81
C HIS A 340 -15.34 25.05 -7.33
N ASN A 341 -14.14 25.30 -6.76
CA ASN A 341 -13.22 26.35 -7.22
C ASN A 341 -11.72 25.97 -7.10
N SER A 342 -11.35 24.68 -7.28
CA SER A 342 -9.94 24.28 -7.26
C SER A 342 -9.19 24.83 -8.49
N PRO A 343 -8.00 25.47 -8.34
CA PRO A 343 -7.35 26.23 -9.41
C PRO A 343 -6.53 25.36 -10.40
N PHE A 344 -6.89 24.09 -10.59
CA PHE A 344 -6.11 23.12 -11.36
C PHE A 344 -6.96 22.25 -12.30
N ASN A 345 -6.29 21.49 -13.17
CA ASN A 345 -6.90 20.87 -14.35
C ASN A 345 -7.69 19.58 -14.04
N TRP A 346 -8.65 19.25 -14.92
CA TRP A 346 -9.78 18.36 -14.59
C TRP A 346 -9.63 16.95 -15.16
N MET A 347 -10.09 15.94 -14.41
CA MET A 347 -10.32 14.54 -14.83
C MET A 347 -11.49 13.90 -14.05
N PRO A 348 -12.77 14.24 -14.30
CA PRO A 348 -13.88 13.75 -13.47
C PRO A 348 -14.15 12.25 -13.64
N HIS A 349 -14.21 11.51 -12.53
CA HIS A 349 -14.79 10.16 -12.49
C HIS A 349 -16.30 10.17 -12.14
N ARG A 350 -16.74 11.09 -11.28
CA ARG A 350 -18.14 11.52 -11.07
C ARG A 350 -18.15 12.95 -10.52
N ALA A 351 -19.02 13.83 -11.03
CA ALA A 351 -19.27 15.16 -10.44
C ALA A 351 -20.61 15.75 -10.92
N HIS A 352 -21.65 15.79 -10.08
CA HIS A 352 -22.91 16.48 -10.40
C HIS A 352 -22.80 17.97 -10.05
N THR A 353 -22.11 18.75 -10.90
CA THR A 353 -22.07 20.22 -10.77
C THR A 353 -22.15 20.91 -12.13
N ARG A 354 -23.07 21.88 -12.23
CA ARG A 354 -23.05 22.91 -13.27
C ARG A 354 -22.14 24.05 -12.83
N ASN A 355 -20.95 24.18 -13.41
CA ASN A 355 -20.45 25.45 -13.98
C ASN A 355 -19.00 25.37 -14.46
N HIS A 356 -18.77 26.05 -15.57
CA HIS A 356 -17.56 26.04 -16.39
C HIS A 356 -16.33 26.70 -15.75
N THR A 357 -15.13 26.17 -16.01
CA THR A 357 -13.87 26.95 -15.95
C THR A 357 -12.93 26.56 -17.12
N PRO A 358 -13.30 26.83 -18.40
CA PRO A 358 -12.74 26.10 -19.54
C PRO A 358 -11.33 26.52 -19.97
N SER A 359 -10.77 27.60 -19.40
CA SER A 359 -9.54 28.24 -19.88
C SER A 359 -8.24 27.65 -19.33
N LEU A 360 -8.30 26.73 -18.36
CA LEU A 360 -7.10 26.16 -17.71
C LEU A 360 -6.71 24.77 -18.25
N VAL A 361 -7.71 23.96 -18.64
CA VAL A 361 -7.51 22.55 -19.04
C VAL A 361 -7.05 22.46 -20.50
N ARG A 362 -5.81 21.99 -20.70
CA ARG A 362 -5.26 21.75 -22.05
C ARG A 362 -5.59 20.36 -22.61
N LYS A 363 -5.54 19.34 -21.75
CA LYS A 363 -5.83 17.93 -22.06
C LYS A 363 -6.68 17.34 -20.95
N LEU A 364 -7.62 16.47 -21.31
CA LEU A 364 -8.55 15.79 -20.42
C LEU A 364 -8.39 14.26 -20.59
N ILE A 365 -8.29 13.52 -19.49
CA ILE A 365 -8.32 12.05 -19.51
C ILE A 365 -9.51 11.55 -18.68
N LEU A 366 -10.39 10.79 -19.30
CA LEU A 366 -11.51 10.12 -18.65
C LEU A 366 -11.24 8.62 -18.61
N ILE A 367 -10.70 8.14 -17.48
CA ILE A 367 -10.44 6.71 -17.26
C ILE A 367 -11.73 6.07 -16.73
N ARG A 368 -12.46 5.42 -17.65
CA ARG A 368 -13.75 4.73 -17.43
C ARG A 368 -14.83 5.67 -16.83
N PRO A 369 -15.26 6.71 -17.57
CA PRO A 369 -16.32 7.60 -17.13
C PRO A 369 -17.67 6.84 -17.11
N PRO A 370 -18.42 6.84 -16.00
CA PRO A 370 -19.70 6.14 -15.87
C PRO A 370 -20.84 6.91 -16.54
N PRO A 371 -22.01 6.27 -16.74
CA PRO A 371 -23.21 6.95 -17.21
C PRO A 371 -23.68 8.06 -16.28
N ASN A 372 -24.18 9.15 -16.87
CA ASN A 372 -24.83 10.25 -16.16
C ASN A 372 -26.19 10.60 -16.83
N PRO A 373 -27.33 10.46 -16.14
CA PRO A 373 -27.48 9.91 -14.78
C PRO A 373 -27.06 8.44 -14.70
N LEU A 374 -26.79 7.96 -13.49
CA LEU A 374 -26.41 6.56 -13.28
C LEU A 374 -27.59 5.62 -13.56
N PRO A 375 -27.35 4.39 -14.04
CA PRO A 375 -28.40 3.40 -14.21
C PRO A 375 -29.00 3.00 -12.86
N GLU A 376 -30.31 2.77 -12.80
CA GLU A 376 -31.02 2.42 -11.57
C GLU A 376 -30.43 1.22 -10.80
N PRO A 377 -29.94 0.13 -11.44
CA PRO A 377 -29.23 -0.94 -10.73
C PRO A 377 -27.93 -0.50 -10.06
N VAL A 378 -27.23 0.51 -10.59
CA VAL A 378 -26.00 1.07 -10.01
C VAL A 378 -26.35 1.95 -8.79
N VAL A 379 -27.43 2.73 -8.89
CA VAL A 379 -27.99 3.52 -7.78
C VAL A 379 -28.40 2.63 -6.61
N GLU A 380 -29.16 1.56 -6.85
CA GLU A 380 -29.57 0.63 -5.80
C GLU A 380 -28.39 -0.18 -5.23
N GLY A 381 -27.44 -0.54 -6.09
CA GLY A 381 -26.16 -1.13 -5.69
C GLY A 381 -25.31 -0.20 -4.82
N CYS A 382 -25.45 1.12 -4.93
CA CYS A 382 -24.81 2.09 -4.03
C CYS A 382 -25.53 2.15 -2.66
N LYS A 383 -26.87 2.26 -2.62
CA LYS A 383 -27.64 2.22 -1.35
C LYS A 383 -27.38 0.94 -0.54
N THR A 384 -27.30 -0.20 -1.24
CA THR A 384 -26.98 -1.50 -0.63
C THR A 384 -25.59 -1.50 0.02
N ARG A 385 -24.59 -0.91 -0.65
CA ARG A 385 -23.21 -0.79 -0.14
C ARG A 385 -23.10 0.22 1.00
N GLU A 386 -23.80 1.34 0.93
CA GLU A 386 -23.90 2.33 2.02
C GLU A 386 -24.35 1.69 3.34
N LYS A 387 -25.39 0.85 3.30
CA LYS A 387 -25.83 0.14 4.50
C LYS A 387 -24.80 -0.88 4.96
N ALA A 388 -24.34 -1.77 4.06
CA ALA A 388 -23.42 -2.84 4.42
C ALA A 388 -22.08 -2.35 4.99
N VAL A 389 -21.56 -1.21 4.50
CA VAL A 389 -20.31 -0.62 5.00
C VAL A 389 -20.47 0.06 6.36
N ARG A 390 -21.67 0.58 6.70
CA ARG A 390 -21.95 1.09 8.05
C ARG A 390 -22.18 -0.05 9.05
N ASP A 391 -22.87 -1.11 8.63
CA ASP A 391 -23.18 -2.26 9.47
C ASP A 391 -21.95 -3.15 9.77
N GLY A 392 -20.99 -3.24 8.83
CA GLY A 392 -19.84 -4.17 8.92
C GLY A 392 -18.48 -3.65 8.43
N GLY A 393 -18.33 -2.34 8.21
CA GLY A 393 -17.10 -1.71 7.73
C GLY A 393 -16.73 -2.08 6.28
N MET A 394 -15.59 -1.57 5.79
CA MET A 394 -15.10 -1.91 4.44
C MET A 394 -14.92 -3.42 4.22
N ARG A 395 -14.64 -4.23 5.27
CA ARG A 395 -14.54 -5.70 5.19
C ARG A 395 -15.85 -6.36 4.71
N ALA A 396 -17.01 -5.73 4.92
CA ALA A 396 -18.31 -6.23 4.45
C ALA A 396 -18.61 -5.94 2.96
N VAL A 397 -17.87 -5.03 2.32
CA VAL A 397 -18.12 -4.63 0.92
C VAL A 397 -16.92 -4.80 -0.02
N ALA A 398 -15.69 -4.78 0.49
CA ALA A 398 -14.47 -4.73 -0.32
C ALA A 398 -14.34 -5.89 -1.31
N GLU A 399 -14.66 -7.12 -0.90
CA GLU A 399 -14.57 -8.31 -1.78
C GLU A 399 -15.62 -8.30 -2.89
N THR A 400 -16.85 -7.88 -2.58
CA THR A 400 -17.93 -7.67 -3.56
C THR A 400 -17.58 -6.56 -4.56
N VAL A 401 -17.00 -5.45 -4.06
CA VAL A 401 -16.59 -4.30 -4.89
C VAL A 401 -15.37 -4.64 -5.75
N ALA A 402 -14.39 -5.38 -5.22
CA ALA A 402 -13.25 -5.88 -5.96
C ALA A 402 -13.69 -6.86 -7.07
N THR A 403 -14.61 -7.78 -6.76
CA THR A 403 -15.18 -8.73 -7.74
C THR A 403 -15.93 -8.00 -8.84
N ALA A 404 -16.88 -7.11 -8.51
CA ALA A 404 -17.63 -6.35 -9.51
C ALA A 404 -16.75 -5.35 -10.29
N GLY A 405 -15.68 -4.85 -9.66
CA GLY A 405 -14.77 -3.84 -10.21
C GLY A 405 -13.60 -4.37 -11.03
N THR A 406 -13.46 -5.69 -11.21
CA THR A 406 -12.35 -6.29 -11.98
C THR A 406 -12.85 -7.18 -13.12
N SER A 407 -12.00 -7.45 -14.11
CA SER A 407 -12.25 -8.46 -15.13
C SER A 407 -12.14 -9.89 -14.57
N SER A 408 -12.75 -10.85 -15.26
CA SER A 408 -12.53 -12.27 -14.95
C SER A 408 -11.09 -12.69 -15.21
N ARG A 409 -10.42 -12.03 -16.17
CA ARG A 409 -8.99 -12.18 -16.41
C ARG A 409 -8.15 -11.79 -15.19
N THR A 410 -8.38 -10.61 -14.62
CA THR A 410 -7.66 -10.14 -13.42
C THR A 410 -7.80 -11.12 -12.25
N ARG A 411 -9.02 -11.59 -11.96
CA ARG A 411 -9.27 -12.56 -10.88
C ARG A 411 -8.53 -13.89 -11.08
N ASN A 412 -8.45 -14.38 -12.31
CA ASN A 412 -7.91 -15.72 -12.59
C ASN A 412 -6.41 -15.73 -12.90
N GLU A 413 -5.87 -14.65 -13.49
CA GLU A 413 -4.48 -14.57 -13.98
C GLU A 413 -3.60 -13.58 -13.19
N ARG A 414 -4.19 -12.60 -12.50
CA ARG A 414 -3.46 -11.48 -11.86
C ARG A 414 -3.84 -11.30 -10.38
N PRO A 415 -3.63 -12.31 -9.52
CA PRO A 415 -4.00 -12.25 -8.11
C PRO A 415 -3.36 -11.08 -7.35
N LEU A 416 -2.15 -10.64 -7.73
CA LEU A 416 -1.50 -9.46 -7.17
C LEU A 416 -2.30 -8.17 -7.40
N ALA A 417 -2.86 -7.99 -8.61
CA ALA A 417 -3.69 -6.84 -8.93
C ALA A 417 -5.04 -6.88 -8.18
N TYR A 418 -5.61 -8.07 -8.03
CA TYR A 418 -6.82 -8.28 -7.23
C TYR A 418 -6.58 -8.02 -5.73
N ALA A 419 -5.44 -8.46 -5.18
CA ALA A 419 -5.03 -8.18 -3.81
C ALA A 419 -4.75 -6.69 -3.58
N ALA A 420 -4.10 -6.00 -4.53
CA ALA A 420 -3.90 -4.55 -4.47
C ALA A 420 -5.25 -3.78 -4.49
N VAL A 421 -6.21 -4.21 -5.31
CA VAL A 421 -7.59 -3.70 -5.29
C VAL A 421 -8.24 -3.90 -3.92
N LEU A 422 -8.18 -5.10 -3.34
CA LEU A 422 -8.72 -5.38 -2.01
C LEU A 422 -8.07 -4.51 -0.93
N GLN A 423 -6.74 -4.40 -0.94
CA GLN A 423 -5.98 -3.62 0.04
C GLN A 423 -6.28 -2.11 -0.09
N SER A 424 -6.41 -1.60 -1.32
CA SER A 424 -6.84 -0.21 -1.58
C SER A 424 -8.25 0.06 -1.06
N LEU A 425 -9.19 -0.88 -1.17
CA LEU A 425 -10.56 -0.73 -0.69
C LEU A 425 -10.66 -0.88 0.85
N LEU A 426 -9.89 -1.79 1.44
CA LEU A 426 -9.86 -1.99 2.90
C LEU A 426 -9.20 -0.81 3.64
N GLY A 427 -8.37 -0.01 2.97
CA GLY A 427 -7.76 1.21 3.50
C GLY A 427 -8.63 2.47 3.47
N VAL A 428 -9.94 2.37 3.21
CA VAL A 428 -10.86 3.51 3.12
C VAL A 428 -11.69 3.65 4.40
N ASP A 429 -11.95 4.88 4.85
CA ASP A 429 -12.91 5.12 5.93
C ASP A 429 -14.31 4.61 5.53
N SER A 430 -14.93 3.87 6.44
CA SER A 430 -16.21 3.21 6.18
C SER A 430 -17.36 4.21 6.08
N GLU A 431 -17.34 5.30 6.86
CA GLU A 431 -18.38 6.33 6.78
C GLU A 431 -18.18 7.27 5.57
N GLY A 432 -16.94 7.59 5.22
CA GLY A 432 -16.63 8.28 3.97
C GLY A 432 -17.02 7.49 2.72
N TYR A 433 -16.76 6.18 2.69
CA TYR A 433 -17.26 5.30 1.62
C TYR A 433 -18.80 5.22 1.60
N ALA A 434 -19.45 5.18 2.78
CA ALA A 434 -20.91 5.20 2.90
C ALA A 434 -21.50 6.47 2.27
N LYS A 435 -21.01 7.65 2.68
CA LYS A 435 -21.44 8.96 2.16
C LYS A 435 -21.14 9.12 0.67
N GLY A 436 -20.02 8.57 0.21
CA GLY A 436 -19.70 8.48 -1.22
C GLY A 436 -20.71 7.63 -1.98
N CYS A 437 -21.17 6.51 -1.43
CA CYS A 437 -22.30 5.76 -2.00
C CYS A 437 -23.61 6.57 -2.00
N THR A 438 -23.93 7.28 -0.90
CA THR A 438 -25.13 8.14 -0.84
C THR A 438 -25.08 9.26 -1.88
N ALA A 439 -23.92 9.89 -2.07
CA ALA A 439 -23.71 10.95 -3.05
C ALA A 439 -23.91 10.48 -4.50
N LEU A 440 -23.63 9.21 -4.78
CA LEU A 440 -23.90 8.58 -6.08
C LEU A 440 -25.34 8.05 -6.22
N ALA A 441 -26.02 7.75 -5.11
CA ALA A 441 -27.40 7.28 -5.09
C ALA A 441 -28.44 8.41 -4.96
N GLY A 442 -28.00 9.65 -4.68
CA GLY A 442 -28.86 10.80 -4.48
C GLY A 442 -29.54 11.31 -5.76
N PRO A 443 -30.55 12.19 -5.62
CA PRO A 443 -31.21 12.82 -6.77
C PRO A 443 -30.22 13.77 -7.47
N GLY A 444 -29.65 13.32 -8.58
CA GLY A 444 -28.65 14.09 -9.33
C GLY A 444 -29.22 15.41 -9.86
N GLU A 445 -28.63 16.53 -9.42
CA GLU A 445 -28.98 17.88 -9.89
C GLU A 445 -28.50 18.11 -11.34
N GLY A 446 -29.23 17.52 -12.28
CA GLY A 446 -29.00 17.63 -13.71
C GLY A 446 -27.97 16.63 -14.26
N ARG A 447 -28.02 16.50 -15.60
CA ARG A 447 -26.91 15.96 -16.39
C ARG A 447 -25.74 16.94 -16.27
N ILE A 448 -24.50 16.45 -16.32
CA ILE A 448 -23.38 17.33 -16.67
C ILE A 448 -23.59 17.77 -18.13
N GLU A 449 -23.69 19.06 -18.35
CA GLU A 449 -23.79 19.67 -19.68
C GLU A 449 -22.40 19.65 -20.33
N MET A 450 -22.01 18.47 -20.84
CA MET A 450 -20.76 18.24 -21.59
C MET A 450 -20.75 18.96 -22.95
N GLU A 451 -21.95 19.27 -23.46
CA GLU A 451 -22.19 19.96 -24.73
C GLU A 451 -21.62 21.39 -24.69
N GLY A 452 -20.40 21.55 -25.21
CA GLY A 452 -19.69 22.84 -25.26
C GLY A 452 -18.29 22.83 -24.62
N LEU A 453 -17.91 21.75 -23.95
CA LEU A 453 -16.53 21.57 -23.47
C LEU A 453 -15.59 21.32 -24.66
N GLN A 454 -14.52 22.12 -24.77
CA GLN A 454 -13.52 22.03 -25.85
C GLN A 454 -12.15 21.73 -25.27
N TYR A 455 -11.90 20.45 -24.98
CA TYR A 455 -10.62 19.94 -24.52
C TYR A 455 -10.16 18.82 -25.46
N ASP A 456 -8.86 18.78 -25.78
CA ASP A 456 -8.24 17.56 -26.32
C ASP A 456 -8.48 16.44 -25.30
N THR A 457 -9.19 15.37 -25.68
CA THR A 457 -9.79 14.43 -24.72
C THR A 457 -9.51 12.97 -25.06
N LEU A 458 -8.90 12.25 -24.12
CA LEU A 458 -8.78 10.79 -24.15
C LEU A 458 -9.83 10.15 -23.22
N VAL A 459 -10.66 9.25 -23.75
CA VAL A 459 -11.47 8.32 -22.96
C VAL A 459 -10.81 6.94 -23.00
N VAL A 460 -10.67 6.30 -21.84
CA VAL A 460 -10.13 4.94 -21.72
C VAL A 460 -11.22 4.03 -21.14
N ALA A 461 -11.63 3.00 -21.87
CA ALA A 461 -12.59 1.99 -21.41
C ALA A 461 -11.91 0.64 -21.17
N GLY A 462 -12.49 -0.20 -20.31
CA GLY A 462 -12.15 -1.63 -20.22
C GLY A 462 -13.20 -2.46 -20.98
N SER A 463 -12.79 -3.51 -21.69
CA SER A 463 -13.72 -4.41 -22.40
C SER A 463 -14.68 -5.16 -21.46
N ASP A 464 -14.28 -5.33 -20.20
CA ASP A 464 -15.02 -6.09 -19.18
C ASP A 464 -15.68 -5.13 -18.15
N ASP A 465 -15.64 -3.81 -18.39
CA ASP A 465 -16.16 -2.80 -17.48
C ASP A 465 -17.69 -2.67 -17.57
N THR A 466 -18.39 -3.38 -16.68
CA THR A 466 -19.85 -3.33 -16.58
C THR A 466 -20.41 -2.03 -15.99
N ALA A 467 -19.57 -1.19 -15.36
CA ALA A 467 -19.99 0.07 -14.73
C ALA A 467 -19.73 1.30 -15.62
N SER A 468 -18.95 1.16 -16.68
CA SER A 468 -18.59 2.22 -17.65
C SER A 468 -18.32 1.59 -19.02
N SER A 469 -19.35 0.97 -19.58
CA SER A 469 -19.22 0.08 -20.74
C SER A 469 -18.66 0.76 -21.99
N VAL A 470 -18.14 -0.05 -22.91
CA VAL A 470 -17.57 0.42 -24.18
C VAL A 470 -18.62 1.16 -25.01
N GLU A 471 -19.88 0.72 -25.02
CA GLU A 471 -20.98 1.37 -25.74
C GLU A 471 -21.30 2.75 -25.16
N TRP A 472 -21.30 2.89 -23.83
CA TRP A 472 -21.45 4.19 -23.17
C TRP A 472 -20.28 5.12 -23.52
N CYS A 473 -19.04 4.63 -23.44
CA CYS A 473 -17.85 5.42 -23.79
C CYS A 473 -17.84 5.82 -25.27
N GLN A 474 -18.31 4.95 -26.18
CA GLN A 474 -18.54 5.25 -27.60
C GLN A 474 -19.67 6.27 -27.83
N GLY A 475 -20.65 6.35 -26.94
CA GLY A 475 -21.66 7.43 -26.93
C GLY A 475 -21.03 8.76 -26.49
N LEU A 476 -20.29 8.75 -25.39
CA LEU A 476 -19.67 9.94 -24.81
C LEU A 476 -18.70 10.65 -25.77
N VAL A 477 -17.84 9.92 -26.48
CA VAL A 477 -16.92 10.53 -27.48
C VAL A 477 -17.62 11.08 -28.73
N LYS A 478 -18.91 10.76 -28.96
CA LYS A 478 -19.71 11.39 -30.03
C LYS A 478 -20.34 12.71 -29.60
N TRP A 479 -20.38 12.99 -28.29
CA TRP A 479 -20.91 14.24 -27.71
C TRP A 479 -19.81 15.24 -27.36
N MET A 480 -18.57 14.77 -27.15
CA MET A 480 -17.40 15.62 -26.89
C MET A 480 -16.67 15.92 -28.19
N LYS A 481 -16.33 17.20 -28.42
CA LYS A 481 -15.51 17.63 -29.55
C LYS A 481 -14.06 17.19 -29.35
N ASP A 482 -13.39 16.77 -30.43
CA ASP A 482 -11.98 16.38 -30.47
C ASP A 482 -11.59 15.28 -29.44
N ALA A 483 -12.53 14.37 -29.16
CA ALA A 483 -12.34 13.25 -28.22
C ALA A 483 -11.98 11.93 -28.93
N ARG A 484 -11.09 11.14 -28.33
CA ARG A 484 -10.67 9.81 -28.78
C ARG A 484 -10.97 8.73 -27.74
N LEU A 485 -11.31 7.52 -28.18
CA LEU A 485 -11.59 6.36 -27.32
C LEU A 485 -10.52 5.28 -27.50
N GLU A 486 -9.93 4.85 -26.40
CA GLU A 486 -9.04 3.68 -26.31
C GLU A 486 -9.71 2.59 -25.46
N VAL A 487 -9.56 1.32 -25.85
CA VAL A 487 -10.20 0.19 -25.16
C VAL A 487 -9.16 -0.85 -24.74
N LEU A 488 -9.05 -1.08 -23.43
CA LEU A 488 -8.14 -2.06 -22.84
C LEU A 488 -8.82 -3.44 -22.78
N SER A 489 -8.20 -4.45 -23.40
CA SER A 489 -8.76 -5.80 -23.56
C SER A 489 -8.52 -6.69 -22.35
N GLY A 490 -9.58 -7.33 -21.83
CA GLY A 490 -9.56 -8.14 -20.62
C GLY A 490 -9.37 -7.32 -19.36
N VAL A 491 -9.90 -6.09 -19.32
CA VAL A 491 -9.78 -5.13 -18.21
C VAL A 491 -11.17 -4.69 -17.77
N GLY A 492 -11.42 -4.74 -16.46
CA GLY A 492 -12.68 -4.30 -15.85
C GLY A 492 -12.63 -2.85 -15.39
N HIS A 493 -13.30 -2.56 -14.28
CA HIS A 493 -13.43 -1.20 -13.76
C HIS A 493 -12.19 -0.70 -13.00
N LEU A 494 -11.13 -1.47 -12.76
CA LEU A 494 -10.00 -1.02 -11.93
C LEU A 494 -8.67 -1.03 -12.68
N ALA A 495 -8.72 -0.61 -13.96
CA ALA A 495 -7.61 -0.46 -14.90
C ALA A 495 -6.26 0.02 -14.33
N GLY A 496 -6.26 0.96 -13.37
CA GLY A 496 -5.03 1.47 -12.71
C GLY A 496 -4.29 0.46 -11.83
N PHE A 497 -4.93 -0.67 -11.49
CA PHE A 497 -4.31 -1.86 -10.92
C PHE A 497 -4.33 -3.05 -11.91
N GLU A 498 -5.38 -3.17 -12.72
CA GLU A 498 -5.58 -4.34 -13.58
C GLU A 498 -4.56 -4.46 -14.73
N ASP A 499 -4.26 -3.38 -15.46
CA ASP A 499 -3.33 -3.38 -16.61
C ASP A 499 -2.56 -2.07 -16.70
N VAL A 500 -1.72 -1.82 -15.68
CA VAL A 500 -0.89 -0.59 -15.53
C VAL A 500 -0.11 -0.29 -16.81
N GLU A 501 0.44 -1.31 -17.47
CA GLU A 501 1.19 -1.18 -18.72
C GLU A 501 0.33 -0.76 -19.92
N GLY A 502 -0.89 -1.28 -20.06
CA GLY A 502 -1.81 -0.88 -21.13
C GLY A 502 -2.34 0.53 -20.92
N LEU A 503 -2.75 0.86 -19.69
CA LEU A 503 -3.12 2.21 -19.31
C LEU A 503 -1.95 3.18 -19.48
N GLY A 504 -0.74 2.75 -19.12
CA GLY A 504 0.53 3.47 -19.34
C GLY A 504 0.74 3.81 -20.80
N ARG A 505 0.77 2.83 -21.71
CA ARG A 505 0.92 3.09 -23.16
C ARG A 505 -0.13 4.07 -23.70
N VAL A 506 -1.38 3.92 -23.30
CA VAL A 506 -2.52 4.76 -23.75
C VAL A 506 -2.42 6.19 -23.23
N VAL A 507 -2.08 6.39 -21.96
CA VAL A 507 -1.93 7.71 -21.33
C VAL A 507 -0.63 8.40 -21.76
N GLY A 508 0.49 7.68 -21.81
CA GLY A 508 1.78 8.18 -22.29
C GLY A 508 1.78 8.55 -23.77
N GLY A 509 0.98 7.85 -24.59
CA GLY A 509 0.69 8.23 -25.97
C GLY A 509 -0.32 9.38 -26.11
N PHE A 510 -0.72 10.02 -25.01
CA PHE A 510 -1.64 11.16 -25.00
C PHE A 510 -1.09 12.42 -24.33
N LEU A 511 -0.27 12.30 -23.28
CA LEU A 511 0.33 13.45 -22.58
C LEU A 511 1.24 14.29 -23.49
#